data_AF-A0A8H4N1N0-F1
#
_entry.id   AF-A0A8H4N1N0-F1
#
_cell.length_a   1.000
_cell.length_b   1.000
_cell.length_c   1.000
_cell.angle_alpha   90.00
_cell.angle_beta   90.00
_cell.angle_gamma   90.00
#
_symmetry.space_group_name_H-M   'P 1'
#
loop_
_entity.id
_entity.type
_entity.pdbx_description
1 polymer ?
#
loop_
_entity_poly.entity_id
_entity_poly.type
_entity_poly.pdbx_seq_one_letter_code
_entity_poly.pdbx_strand_id
1 'polypeptide(L)'
;MLRFDKLAPNRYPQVRELMAKCKQYARQAKKHPSIFEATLSELRDKAPPRNIADRLFKSYLESFETVFRLHHITTLKHEYEEYWSDPISAKDGFIVKLLLVLALGTCFDDHDSAESFYQASMQWVVAAHAWANSPYNKRRSSLVEVQIHCLLLLNNFPFNFETPNSGALSNTLFSDPIYWPFQE
;
A
#
# COMPACT_ATOMS: atom_id res chain seq x y z
N MET A 1 -13.08 -16.57 -7.78
CA MET A 1 -13.17 -17.03 -6.37
C MET A 1 -13.87 -18.38 -6.33
N LEU A 2 -13.15 -19.47 -6.05
CA LEU A 2 -13.70 -20.83 -6.01
C LEU A 2 -14.76 -20.93 -4.90
N ARG A 3 -16.02 -21.22 -5.27
CA ARG A 3 -17.12 -21.43 -4.32
C ARG A 3 -17.10 -22.87 -3.82
N PHE A 4 -16.25 -23.15 -2.84
CA PHE A 4 -16.14 -24.46 -2.20
C PHE A 4 -17.43 -24.91 -1.48
N ASP A 5 -18.34 -23.97 -1.22
CA ASP A 5 -19.68 -24.25 -0.67
C ASP A 5 -20.53 -25.11 -1.63
N LYS A 6 -20.15 -25.21 -2.91
CA LYS A 6 -20.81 -26.06 -3.93
C LYS A 6 -20.20 -27.47 -4.05
N LEU A 7 -19.10 -27.76 -3.36
CA LEU A 7 -18.55 -29.12 -3.34
C LEU A 7 -19.49 -30.03 -2.54
N ALA A 8 -19.85 -31.17 -3.14
CA ALA A 8 -20.70 -32.15 -2.50
C ALA A 8 -20.11 -32.53 -1.12
N PRO A 9 -20.80 -32.19 -0.01
CA PRO A 9 -20.20 -32.20 1.33
C PRO A 9 -19.81 -33.61 1.80
N ASN A 10 -20.38 -34.64 1.21
CA ASN A 10 -20.11 -36.05 1.52
C ASN A 10 -18.92 -36.62 0.73
N ARG A 11 -18.47 -35.94 -0.34
CA ARG A 11 -17.44 -36.46 -1.25
C ARG A 11 -16.02 -36.18 -0.76
N TYR A 12 -15.84 -35.14 0.07
CA TYR A 12 -14.54 -34.72 0.61
C TYR A 12 -14.64 -34.20 2.07
N PRO A 13 -14.86 -35.08 3.05
CA PRO A 13 -15.02 -34.68 4.47
C PRO A 13 -13.77 -34.00 5.04
N GLN A 14 -12.58 -34.42 4.59
CA GLN A 14 -11.28 -33.87 4.98
C GLN A 14 -11.12 -32.40 4.57
N VAL A 15 -11.60 -32.03 3.37
CA VAL A 15 -11.56 -30.63 2.87
C VAL A 15 -12.46 -29.74 3.71
N ARG A 16 -13.63 -30.24 4.12
CA ARG A 16 -14.55 -29.49 4.99
C ARG A 16 -13.96 -29.26 6.37
N GLU A 17 -13.35 -30.29 6.95
CA GLU A 17 -12.70 -30.19 8.25
C GLU A 17 -11.53 -29.20 8.23
N LEU A 18 -10.66 -29.29 7.21
CA LEU A 18 -9.57 -28.35 7.03
C LEU A 18 -10.08 -26.92 6.87
N MET A 19 -11.14 -26.70 6.07
CA MET A 19 -11.73 -25.38 5.91
C MET A 19 -12.35 -24.85 7.21
N ALA A 20 -12.97 -25.71 8.02
CA ALA A 20 -13.51 -25.35 9.32
C ALA A 20 -12.39 -24.92 10.28
N LYS A 21 -11.28 -25.68 10.33
CA LYS A 21 -10.05 -25.31 11.08
C LYS A 21 -9.48 -23.98 10.60
N CYS A 22 -9.33 -23.77 9.29
CA CYS A 22 -8.87 -22.50 8.73
C CYS A 22 -9.80 -21.32 9.08
N LYS A 23 -11.13 -21.51 8.99
CA LYS A 23 -12.11 -20.50 9.41
C LYS A 23 -12.02 -20.21 10.92
N GLN A 24 -11.75 -21.22 11.75
CA GLN A 24 -11.57 -21.05 13.18
C GLN A 24 -10.31 -20.24 13.50
N TYR A 25 -9.17 -20.59 12.91
CA TYR A 25 -7.92 -19.82 13.07
C TYR A 25 -8.08 -18.38 12.57
N ALA A 26 -8.72 -18.18 11.41
CA ALA A 26 -9.00 -16.83 10.90
C ALA A 26 -9.92 -16.03 11.84
N ARG A 27 -10.87 -16.67 12.53
CA ARG A 27 -11.72 -16.01 13.54
C ARG A 27 -10.93 -15.67 14.81
N GLN A 28 -10.01 -16.51 15.24
CA GLN A 28 -9.14 -16.25 16.39
C GLN A 28 -8.17 -15.09 16.09
N ALA A 29 -7.54 -15.08 14.91
CA ALA A 29 -6.70 -13.99 14.46
C ALA A 29 -7.47 -12.65 14.39
N LYS A 30 -8.73 -12.68 13.94
CA LYS A 30 -9.62 -11.49 13.92
C LYS A 30 -9.99 -10.95 15.31
N LYS A 31 -9.87 -11.75 16.37
CA LYS A 31 -10.17 -11.33 17.76
C LYS A 31 -9.00 -10.61 18.42
N HIS A 32 -7.86 -10.46 17.75
CA HIS A 32 -6.68 -9.80 18.28
C HIS A 32 -6.45 -8.45 17.53
N PRO A 33 -7.05 -7.34 17.99
CA PRO A 33 -6.79 -6.01 17.43
C PRO A 33 -5.33 -5.54 17.60
N SER A 34 -4.60 -6.07 18.59
CA SER A 34 -3.31 -5.49 19.05
C SER A 34 -2.15 -5.58 18.05
N ILE A 35 -2.23 -6.48 17.06
CA ILE A 35 -1.18 -6.57 16.02
C ILE A 35 -1.30 -5.39 15.04
N PHE A 36 -2.52 -4.90 14.84
CA PHE A 36 -2.82 -3.90 13.81
C PHE A 36 -2.61 -2.46 14.29
N GLU A 37 -2.98 -2.13 15.53
CA GLU A 37 -2.64 -0.83 16.14
C GLU A 37 -1.12 -0.64 16.20
N ALA A 38 -0.36 -1.70 16.47
CA ALA A 38 1.09 -1.68 16.40
C ALA A 38 1.59 -1.34 14.97
N THR A 39 1.01 -1.95 13.93
CA THR A 39 1.38 -1.66 12.53
C THR A 39 1.11 -0.20 12.13
N LEU A 40 0.06 0.43 12.66
CA LEU A 40 -0.28 1.83 12.35
C LEU A 40 0.59 2.84 13.09
N SER A 41 0.89 2.57 14.36
CA SER A 41 1.88 3.37 15.09
C SER A 41 3.23 3.29 14.38
N GLU A 42 3.65 2.09 13.96
CA GLU A 42 4.86 1.88 13.17
C GLU A 42 4.83 2.61 11.81
N LEU A 43 3.69 2.62 11.12
CA LEU A 43 3.50 3.38 9.87
C LEU A 43 3.69 4.88 10.09
N ARG A 44 3.13 5.42 11.17
CA ARG A 44 3.25 6.85 11.52
C ARG A 44 4.68 7.21 11.94
N ASP A 45 5.34 6.36 12.70
CA ASP A 45 6.74 6.58 13.13
C ASP A 45 7.71 6.55 11.95
N LYS A 46 7.34 5.87 10.86
CA LYS A 46 8.09 5.85 9.60
C LYS A 46 7.78 7.03 8.66
N ALA A 47 6.82 7.89 8.99
CA ALA A 47 6.51 9.05 8.16
C ALA A 47 7.70 10.03 8.16
N PRO A 48 8.06 10.61 6.99
CA PRO A 48 9.17 11.53 6.92
C PRO A 48 8.82 12.87 7.60
N PRO A 49 9.83 13.67 7.99
CA PRO A 49 9.62 15.04 8.46
C PRO A 49 8.76 15.86 7.48
N ARG A 50 7.96 16.78 8.01
CA ARG A 50 6.99 17.58 7.21
C ARG A 50 7.61 18.25 5.99
N ASN A 51 8.81 18.84 6.13
CA ASN A 51 9.50 19.50 5.02
C ASN A 51 9.82 18.55 3.85
N ILE A 52 10.04 17.27 4.14
CA ILE A 52 10.31 16.23 3.13
C ILE A 52 8.98 15.72 2.58
N ALA A 53 8.00 15.47 3.44
CA ALA A 53 6.66 15.08 3.04
C ALA A 53 6.03 16.12 2.09
N ASP A 54 6.17 17.41 2.38
CA ASP A 54 5.63 18.51 1.55
C ASP A 54 6.22 18.47 0.14
N ARG A 55 7.52 18.19 0.02
CA ARG A 55 8.21 18.08 -1.25
C ARG A 55 7.74 16.86 -2.03
N LEU A 56 7.74 15.67 -1.42
CA LEU A 56 7.30 14.42 -2.05
C LEU A 56 5.82 14.50 -2.46
N PHE A 57 4.99 15.10 -1.61
CA PHE A 57 3.58 15.31 -1.89
C PHE A 57 3.37 16.23 -3.10
N LYS A 58 4.18 17.30 -3.21
CA LYS A 58 4.18 18.17 -4.39
C LYS A 58 4.58 17.40 -5.66
N SER A 59 5.67 16.63 -5.61
CA SER A 59 6.11 15.81 -6.75
C SER A 59 5.03 14.83 -7.20
N TYR A 60 4.31 14.20 -6.26
CA TYR A 60 3.17 13.35 -6.59
C TYR A 60 2.05 14.10 -7.33
N LEU A 61 1.67 15.29 -6.87
CA LEU A 61 0.61 16.08 -7.50
C LEU A 61 0.97 16.52 -8.93
N GLU A 62 2.24 16.82 -9.18
CA GLU A 62 2.73 17.27 -10.48
C GLU A 62 2.91 16.11 -11.48
N SER A 63 3.25 14.91 -11.00
CA SER A 63 3.53 13.74 -11.86
C SER A 63 2.36 12.77 -12.00
N PHE A 64 1.79 12.29 -10.88
CA PHE A 64 0.80 11.21 -10.90
C PHE A 64 -0.64 11.71 -11.02
N GLU A 65 -1.01 12.80 -10.34
CA GLU A 65 -2.37 13.33 -10.41
C GLU A 65 -2.69 13.98 -11.77
N THR A 66 -1.68 14.39 -12.53
CA THR A 66 -1.87 14.87 -13.91
C THR A 66 -2.34 13.75 -14.84
N VAL A 67 -1.91 12.51 -14.58
CA VAL A 67 -2.22 11.31 -15.40
C VAL A 67 -3.40 10.52 -14.86
N PHE A 68 -3.40 10.15 -13.57
CA PHE A 68 -4.33 9.16 -13.01
C PHE A 68 -5.55 9.76 -12.31
N ARG A 69 -5.48 11.01 -11.84
CA ARG A 69 -6.58 11.73 -11.15
C ARG A 69 -7.29 10.89 -10.08
N LEU A 70 -6.52 10.17 -9.26
CA LEU A 70 -7.05 9.24 -8.26
C LEU A 70 -7.77 9.95 -7.11
N HIS A 71 -7.36 11.19 -6.84
CA HIS A 71 -7.90 12.01 -5.76
C HIS A 71 -8.31 13.39 -6.28
N HIS A 72 -9.35 13.95 -5.67
CA HIS A 72 -9.66 15.35 -5.84
C HIS A 72 -8.59 16.20 -5.12
N ILE A 73 -7.80 16.95 -5.90
CA ILE A 73 -6.59 17.66 -5.42
C ILE A 73 -6.90 18.56 -4.21
N THR A 74 -7.97 19.35 -4.26
CA THR A 74 -8.34 20.27 -3.17
C THR A 74 -8.66 19.52 -1.89
N THR A 75 -9.37 18.39 -2.00
CA THR A 75 -9.71 17.56 -0.85
C THR A 75 -8.46 16.92 -0.27
N LEU A 76 -7.58 16.38 -1.12
CA LEU A 76 -6.35 15.74 -0.66
C LEU A 76 -5.42 16.74 0.06
N LYS A 77 -5.31 17.98 -0.45
CA LYS A 77 -4.55 19.06 0.21
C LYS A 77 -5.14 19.42 1.58
N HIS A 78 -6.46 19.51 1.68
CA HIS A 78 -7.11 19.81 2.96
C HIS A 78 -6.87 18.69 3.98
N GLU A 79 -7.08 17.43 3.59
CA GLU A 79 -6.83 16.29 4.47
C GLU A 79 -5.35 16.19 4.89
N TYR A 80 -4.42 16.58 4.00
CA TYR A 80 -2.99 16.65 4.29
C TYR A 80 -2.67 17.70 5.36
N GLU A 81 -3.22 18.92 5.25
CA GLU A 81 -3.04 19.97 6.26
C GLU A 81 -3.70 19.62 7.60
N GLU A 82 -4.87 18.98 7.56
CA GLU A 82 -5.56 18.47 8.75
C GLU A 82 -4.71 17.42 9.47
N TYR A 83 -4.10 16.49 8.72
CA TYR A 83 -3.17 15.51 9.27
C TYR A 83 -1.96 16.14 9.96
N TRP A 84 -1.35 17.18 9.37
CA TRP A 84 -0.22 17.85 10.02
C TRP A 84 -0.61 18.74 11.19
N SER A 85 -1.89 19.12 11.29
CA SER A 85 -2.42 19.87 12.43
C SER A 85 -2.69 18.94 13.62
N ASP A 86 -3.24 17.75 13.38
CA ASP A 86 -3.43 16.71 14.39
C ASP A 86 -3.18 15.30 13.81
N PRO A 87 -1.93 14.81 13.85
CA PRO A 87 -1.61 13.49 13.33
C PRO A 87 -2.10 12.35 14.24
N ILE A 88 -2.55 12.63 15.46
CA ILE A 88 -3.05 11.62 16.41
C ILE A 88 -4.50 11.28 16.11
N SER A 89 -5.32 12.26 15.72
CA SER A 89 -6.72 12.04 15.36
C SER A 89 -6.93 11.56 13.91
N ALA A 90 -5.85 11.41 13.14
CA ALA A 90 -5.94 11.01 11.74
C ALA A 90 -6.49 9.59 11.56
N LYS A 91 -7.34 9.40 10.55
CA LYS A 91 -7.89 8.08 10.22
C LYS A 91 -6.81 7.18 9.62
N ASP A 92 -6.76 5.92 10.06
CA ASP A 92 -5.80 4.91 9.58
C ASP A 92 -5.71 4.83 8.04
N GLY A 93 -6.86 4.82 7.36
CA GLY A 93 -6.90 4.77 5.90
C GLY A 93 -6.31 6.01 5.25
N PHE A 94 -6.40 7.18 5.89
CA PHE A 94 -5.72 8.38 5.40
C PHE A 94 -4.21 8.28 5.57
N ILE A 95 -3.72 7.78 6.71
CA ILE A 95 -2.27 7.61 6.96
C ILE A 95 -1.65 6.69 5.91
N VAL A 96 -2.29 5.55 5.65
CA VAL A 96 -1.83 4.57 4.65
C VAL A 96 -1.86 5.18 3.25
N LYS A 97 -2.94 5.88 2.91
CA LYS A 97 -3.07 6.61 1.63
C LYS A 97 -1.95 7.66 1.48
N LEU A 98 -1.68 8.43 2.53
CA LEU A 98 -0.64 9.45 2.54
C LEU A 98 0.74 8.84 2.31
N LEU A 99 1.09 7.78 3.03
CA LEU A 99 2.39 7.12 2.88
C LEU A 99 2.61 6.55 1.47
N LEU A 100 1.55 6.02 0.84
CA LEU A 100 1.62 5.57 -0.56
C LEU A 100 1.78 6.72 -1.56
N VAL A 101 1.15 7.86 -1.29
CA VAL A 101 1.33 9.09 -2.08
C VAL A 101 2.77 9.59 -1.96
N LEU A 102 3.33 9.60 -0.74
CA LEU A 102 4.72 9.99 -0.52
C LEU A 102 5.69 9.01 -1.18
N ALA A 103 5.39 7.70 -1.14
CA ALA A 103 6.18 6.68 -1.82
C ALA A 103 6.27 6.94 -3.33
N LEU A 104 5.15 7.23 -3.99
CA LEU A 104 5.15 7.61 -5.41
C LEU A 104 5.91 8.91 -5.66
N GLY A 105 5.81 9.89 -4.75
CA GLY A 105 6.58 11.13 -4.81
C GLY A 105 8.09 10.89 -4.87
N THR A 106 8.60 9.80 -4.25
CA THR A 106 10.03 9.47 -4.28
C THR A 106 10.54 9.09 -5.67
N CYS A 107 9.67 8.62 -6.59
CA CYS A 107 10.06 8.27 -7.96
C CYS A 107 10.50 9.47 -8.80
N PHE A 108 10.12 10.68 -8.39
CA PHE A 108 10.39 11.93 -9.11
C PHE A 108 11.11 12.96 -8.23
N ASP A 109 11.74 12.53 -7.13
CA ASP A 109 12.56 13.41 -6.30
C ASP A 109 13.98 13.49 -6.91
N ASP A 110 14.30 14.60 -7.58
CA ASP A 110 15.60 14.84 -8.22
C ASP A 110 16.74 15.17 -7.22
N HIS A 111 16.49 15.05 -5.91
CA HIS A 111 17.45 15.39 -4.88
C HIS A 111 18.31 14.18 -4.48
N ASP A 112 19.60 14.40 -4.17
CA ASP A 112 20.57 13.36 -3.71
C ASP A 112 20.11 12.53 -2.49
N SER A 113 19.02 12.94 -1.82
CA SER A 113 18.34 12.16 -0.77
C SER A 113 17.45 11.03 -1.30
N ALA A 114 17.26 10.90 -2.61
CA ALA A 114 16.36 9.94 -3.24
C ALA A 114 16.67 8.49 -2.85
N GLU A 115 17.95 8.12 -2.75
CA GLU A 115 18.36 6.76 -2.36
C GLU A 115 17.99 6.44 -0.90
N SER A 116 18.03 7.45 -0.01
CA SER A 116 17.65 7.30 1.40
C SER A 116 16.14 7.14 1.58
N PHE A 117 15.32 7.78 0.74
CA PHE A 117 13.86 7.72 0.84
C PHE A 117 13.24 6.60 0.01
N TYR A 118 13.94 6.10 -1.01
CA TYR A 118 13.52 4.91 -1.76
C TYR A 118 13.44 3.66 -0.87
N GLN A 119 14.43 3.44 0.00
CA GLN A 119 14.37 2.32 0.96
C GLN A 119 13.22 2.51 1.97
N ALA A 120 12.97 3.74 2.41
CA ALA A 120 11.85 4.04 3.30
C ALA A 120 10.50 3.83 2.59
N SER A 121 10.38 4.22 1.32
CA SER A 121 9.15 4.07 0.54
C SER A 121 8.79 2.60 0.31
N MET A 122 9.77 1.73 0.08
CA MET A 122 9.53 0.28 0.04
C MET A 122 8.92 -0.24 1.34
N GLN A 123 9.39 0.24 2.51
CA GLN A 123 8.82 -0.15 3.80
C GLN A 123 7.38 0.36 3.97
N TRP A 124 7.08 1.57 3.48
CA TRP A 124 5.73 2.11 3.50
C TRP A 124 4.78 1.27 2.64
N VAL A 125 5.22 0.83 1.46
CA VAL A 125 4.44 -0.05 0.56
C VAL A 125 4.18 -1.41 1.21
N VAL A 126 5.19 -2.02 1.83
CA VAL A 126 5.04 -3.30 2.55
C VAL A 126 4.03 -3.16 3.70
N ALA A 127 4.15 -2.11 4.49
CA ALA A 127 3.25 -1.86 5.61
C ALA A 127 1.81 -1.54 5.14
N ALA A 128 1.66 -0.83 4.02
CA ALA A 128 0.38 -0.58 3.38
C ALA A 128 -0.27 -1.87 2.83
N HIS A 129 0.51 -2.79 2.26
CA HIS A 129 0.02 -4.13 1.88
C HIS A 129 -0.48 -4.92 3.08
N ALA A 130 0.26 -4.90 4.20
CA ALA A 130 -0.16 -5.55 5.44
C ALA A 130 -1.46 -4.94 5.97
N TRP A 131 -1.59 -3.61 5.92
CA TRP A 131 -2.82 -2.91 6.27
C TRP A 131 -3.99 -3.29 5.36
N ALA A 132 -3.83 -3.23 4.03
CA ALA A 132 -4.91 -3.49 3.07
C ALA A 132 -5.41 -4.95 3.13
N ASN A 133 -4.51 -5.90 3.37
CA ASN A 133 -4.86 -7.32 3.52
C ASN A 133 -5.38 -7.68 4.91
N SER A 134 -5.38 -6.73 5.85
CA SER A 134 -5.85 -6.93 7.20
C SER A 134 -7.31 -7.41 7.22
N PRO A 135 -7.63 -8.48 7.97
CA PRO A 135 -8.97 -9.03 8.04
C PRO A 135 -9.99 -8.10 8.73
N TYR A 136 -9.53 -6.99 9.33
CA TYR A 136 -10.36 -5.97 9.96
C TYR A 136 -10.95 -4.96 8.95
N ASN A 137 -10.18 -4.61 7.92
CA ASN A 137 -10.58 -3.64 6.89
C ASN A 137 -11.68 -4.21 5.95
N LYS A 138 -11.75 -5.54 5.82
CA LYS A 138 -12.74 -6.28 5.00
C LYS A 138 -14.23 -5.99 5.27
N ARG A 139 -14.59 -5.22 6.31
CA ARG A 139 -16.00 -4.91 6.63
C ARG A 139 -16.53 -3.65 5.95
N ARG A 140 -15.72 -2.83 5.27
CA ARG A 140 -16.22 -1.63 4.59
C ARG A 140 -15.42 -1.36 3.33
N SER A 141 -15.91 -1.86 2.18
CA SER A 141 -15.45 -1.46 0.84
C SER A 141 -15.73 0.03 0.60
N SER A 142 -14.95 0.87 1.27
CA SER A 142 -15.00 2.32 1.20
C SER A 142 -14.23 2.78 -0.02
N LEU A 143 -14.62 3.92 -0.59
CA LEU A 143 -13.86 4.59 -1.65
C LEU A 143 -12.36 4.72 -1.30
N VAL A 144 -12.04 4.92 -0.02
CA VAL A 144 -10.67 5.00 0.50
C VAL A 144 -9.90 3.69 0.26
N GLU A 145 -10.53 2.53 0.42
CA GLU A 145 -9.86 1.26 0.16
C GLU A 145 -9.57 1.09 -1.32
N VAL A 146 -10.50 1.48 -2.20
CA VAL A 146 -10.28 1.45 -3.65
C VAL A 146 -9.11 2.36 -4.03
N GLN A 147 -9.07 3.58 -3.49
CA GLN A 147 -7.98 4.52 -3.69
C GLN A 147 -6.63 3.95 -3.22
N ILE A 148 -6.59 3.32 -2.05
CA ILE A 148 -5.38 2.65 -1.52
C ILE A 148 -4.93 1.51 -2.44
N HIS A 149 -5.85 0.69 -2.94
CA HIS A 149 -5.50 -0.39 -3.87
C HIS A 149 -4.97 0.15 -5.20
N CYS A 150 -5.57 1.22 -5.74
CA CYS A 150 -5.05 1.90 -6.94
C CYS A 150 -3.64 2.44 -6.71
N LEU A 151 -3.39 3.10 -5.58
CA LEU A 151 -2.07 3.60 -5.21
C LEU A 151 -1.05 2.47 -5.02
N LEU A 152 -1.44 1.34 -4.42
CA LEU A 152 -0.59 0.15 -4.31
C LEU A 152 -0.21 -0.40 -5.69
N LEU A 153 -1.16 -0.47 -6.62
CA LEU A 153 -0.88 -0.91 -7.99
C LEU A 153 0.14 -0.01 -8.69
N LEU A 154 0.03 1.31 -8.50
CA LEU A 154 1.00 2.25 -9.05
C LEU A 154 2.39 2.08 -8.43
N ASN A 155 2.48 1.89 -7.11
CA ASN A 155 3.76 1.70 -6.41
C ASN A 155 4.45 0.38 -6.76
N ASN A 156 3.69 -0.68 -7.06
CA ASN A 156 4.24 -1.97 -7.46
C ASN A 156 4.60 -2.01 -8.95
N PHE A 157 4.17 -1.02 -9.74
CA PHE A 157 4.57 -0.92 -11.13
C PHE A 157 6.05 -0.55 -11.17
N PRO A 158 6.90 -1.25 -11.94
CA PRO A 158 8.28 -0.84 -12.13
C PRO A 158 8.28 0.45 -12.95
N PHE A 159 8.10 1.57 -12.27
CA PHE A 159 8.16 2.91 -12.84
C PHE A 159 9.64 3.29 -13.00
N ASN A 160 10.38 2.46 -13.72
CA ASN A 160 11.69 2.83 -14.25
C ASN A 160 11.42 3.80 -15.41
N PHE A 161 11.19 5.07 -15.10
CA PHE A 161 11.39 6.11 -16.10
C PHE A 161 12.87 6.08 -16.45
N GLU A 162 13.17 5.60 -17.65
CA GLU A 162 14.52 5.51 -18.20
C GLU A 162 15.22 6.87 -18.07
N THR A 163 16.02 7.05 -17.02
CA THR A 163 17.04 8.09 -17.04
C THR A 163 18.04 7.67 -18.12
N PRO A 164 18.36 8.49 -19.13
CA PRO A 164 19.19 8.08 -20.28
C PRO A 164 20.64 7.71 -19.92
N ASN A 165 21.01 7.60 -18.65
CA ASN A 165 22.41 7.49 -18.23
C ASN A 165 22.68 6.57 -17.04
N SER A 166 21.87 5.54 -16.80
CA SER A 166 22.17 4.51 -15.80
C SER A 166 22.09 3.09 -16.36
N GLY A 167 22.87 2.84 -17.42
CA GLY A 167 23.11 1.50 -17.96
C GLY A 167 23.98 0.58 -17.09
N ALA A 168 24.18 0.88 -15.81
CA ALA A 168 25.17 0.19 -14.98
C ALA A 168 24.63 -0.49 -13.71
N LEU A 169 23.39 -0.25 -13.29
CA LEU A 169 22.88 -0.82 -12.02
C LEU A 169 21.69 -1.79 -12.18
N SER A 170 21.17 -2.02 -13.39
CA SER A 170 20.02 -2.92 -13.58
C SER A 170 20.33 -4.42 -13.38
N ASN A 171 21.59 -4.81 -13.22
CA ASN A 171 21.98 -6.22 -13.36
C ASN A 171 22.35 -6.94 -12.06
N THR A 172 22.13 -6.37 -10.86
CA THR A 172 22.61 -7.05 -9.63
C THR A 172 21.68 -7.16 -8.43
N LEU A 173 20.44 -6.66 -8.43
CA LEU A 173 19.60 -6.75 -7.22
C LEU A 173 18.20 -7.35 -7.35
N PHE A 174 17.70 -7.66 -8.55
CA PHE A 174 16.51 -8.49 -8.72
C PHE A 174 16.67 -9.40 -9.94
N SER A 175 17.18 -10.61 -9.72
CA SER A 175 17.35 -11.62 -10.79
C SER A 175 16.04 -12.25 -11.27
N ASP A 176 14.87 -11.85 -10.79
CA ASP A 176 13.60 -12.39 -11.33
C ASP A 176 12.51 -11.31 -11.37
N PRO A 177 12.19 -10.73 -12.54
CA PRO A 177 10.94 -10.02 -12.72
C PRO A 177 9.80 -11.04 -12.60
N ILE A 178 8.93 -10.87 -11.60
CA ILE A 178 7.70 -11.66 -11.45
C ILE A 178 6.77 -11.29 -12.62
N TYR A 179 6.97 -11.94 -13.76
CA TYR A 179 6.02 -11.93 -14.87
C TYR A 179 4.76 -12.68 -14.43
N TRP A 180 3.66 -11.96 -14.30
CA TRP A 180 2.33 -12.55 -14.27
C TRP A 180 2.01 -13.10 -15.66
N PRO A 181 1.69 -14.40 -15.84
CA PRO A 181 1.38 -14.92 -17.16
C PRO A 181 -0.04 -14.46 -17.53
N PHE A 182 -0.13 -13.53 -18.47
CA PHE A 182 -1.35 -13.32 -19.24
C PHE A 182 -1.33 -14.37 -20.36
N GLN A 183 -2.15 -15.42 -20.23
CA GLN A 183 -2.37 -16.39 -21.30
C GLN A 183 -3.47 -15.89 -22.24
N GLU A 184 -3.18 -15.92 -23.55
CA GLU A 184 -4.13 -15.78 -24.67
C GLU A 184 -5.21 -16.87 -24.69
#